data_AF-A0A939EWT9-F1
#
_entry.id   AF-A0A939EWT9-F1
#
_cell.length_a   1.000
_cell.length_b   1.000
_cell.length_c   1.000
_cell.angle_alpha   90.00
_cell.angle_beta   90.00
_cell.angle_gamma   90.00
#
_symmetry.space_group_name_H-M   'P 1'
#
loop_
_entity.id
_entity.type
_entity.pdbx_description
1 polymer ?
#
loop_
_entity_poly.entity_id
_entity_poly.type
_entity_poly.pdbx_seq_one_letter_code
_entity_poly.pdbx_strand_id
1 'polypeptide(L)'
;MNQLQLFAARALRALPTSLWWVLGALVGAILSINLEKEVSPHTPAAARVAHWVVRLCLLVLPPLGVVWLWRVAAGVGHAGWRLLWYMAALGATGLSVGVVLLVLFGLIVWL
;
A
#
# COMPACT_ATOMS: atom_id res chain seq x y z
N MET A 1 -15.31 -9.90 24.67
CA MET A 1 -14.58 -9.23 23.57
C MET A 1 -14.92 -9.93 22.28
N ASN A 2 -15.40 -9.19 21.28
CA ASN A 2 -15.93 -9.74 20.04
C ASN A 2 -14.80 -10.48 19.27
N GLN A 3 -15.05 -11.67 18.75
CA GLN A 3 -14.09 -12.46 17.94
C GLN A 3 -13.43 -11.61 16.84
N LEU A 4 -14.16 -10.62 16.33
CA LEU A 4 -13.70 -9.63 15.36
C LEU A 4 -12.52 -8.77 15.85
N GLN A 5 -12.51 -8.35 17.12
CA GLN A 5 -11.43 -7.53 17.69
C GLN A 5 -10.13 -8.34 17.83
N LEU A 6 -10.24 -9.61 18.21
CA LEU A 6 -9.09 -10.52 18.29
C LEU A 6 -8.51 -10.81 16.90
N PHE A 7 -9.38 -10.97 15.90
CA PHE A 7 -8.95 -11.12 14.51
C PHE A 7 -8.26 -9.85 14.00
N ALA A 8 -8.86 -8.67 14.21
CA ALA A 8 -8.28 -7.38 13.83
C ALA A 8 -6.90 -7.16 14.46
N ALA A 9 -6.75 -7.47 15.76
CA ALA A 9 -5.47 -7.38 16.45
C ALA A 9 -4.41 -8.32 15.86
N ARG A 10 -4.77 -9.54 15.45
CA ARG A 10 -3.84 -10.47 14.79
C ARG A 10 -3.47 -9.99 13.38
N ALA A 11 -4.44 -9.50 12.62
CA ALA A 11 -4.21 -8.94 11.29
C ALA A 11 -3.28 -7.72 11.34
N LEU A 12 -3.47 -6.83 12.34
CA LEU A 12 -2.60 -5.69 12.61
C LEU A 12 -1.18 -6.11 13.02
N ARG A 13 -1.01 -7.20 13.77
CA ARG A 13 0.32 -7.75 14.09
C ARG A 13 1.01 -8.40 12.89
N ALA A 14 0.24 -8.86 11.91
CA ALA A 14 0.79 -9.44 10.68
C ALA A 14 1.26 -8.38 9.68
N LEU A 15 0.99 -7.09 9.92
CA LEU A 15 1.46 -6.01 9.05
C LEU A 15 2.99 -5.97 9.01
N PRO A 16 3.61 -5.98 7.81
CA PRO A 16 5.04 -5.81 7.71
C PRO A 16 5.42 -4.37 8.06
N THR A 17 6.51 -4.19 8.80
CA THR A 17 7.01 -2.87 9.23
C THR A 17 7.23 -1.92 8.06
N SER A 18 7.60 -2.44 6.89
CA SER A 18 7.74 -1.66 5.65
C SER A 18 6.43 -0.97 5.24
N LEU A 19 5.27 -1.61 5.43
CA LEU A 19 3.97 -1.05 5.06
C LEU A 19 3.61 0.14 5.96
N TRP A 20 3.99 0.10 7.25
CA TRP A 20 3.88 1.24 8.15
C TRP A 20 4.71 2.44 7.67
N TRP A 21 5.95 2.21 7.25
CA TRP A 21 6.80 3.27 6.71
C TRP A 21 6.26 3.85 5.41
N VAL A 22 5.75 3.02 4.50
CA VAL A 22 5.17 3.50 3.24
C VAL A 22 3.87 4.28 3.48
N LEU A 23 3.01 3.83 4.41
CA LEU A 23 1.82 4.61 4.79
C LEU A 23 2.19 5.93 5.46
N GLY A 24 3.16 5.93 6.37
CA GLY A 24 3.66 7.16 7.00
C GLY A 24 4.24 8.14 5.98
N ALA A 25 5.06 7.64 5.04
CA ALA A 25 5.61 8.44 3.96
C ALA A 25 4.52 8.99 3.02
N LEU A 26 3.50 8.18 2.70
CA LEU A 26 2.36 8.60 1.87
C LEU A 26 1.57 9.72 2.55
N VAL A 27 1.19 9.53 3.82
CA VAL A 27 0.45 10.55 4.59
C VAL A 27 1.28 11.83 4.74
N GLY A 28 2.56 11.70 5.08
CA GLY A 28 3.48 12.85 5.18
C GLY A 28 3.62 13.61 3.86
N ALA A 29 3.75 12.89 2.73
CA ALA A 29 3.85 13.51 1.42
C ALA A 29 2.53 14.20 1.00
N ILE A 30 1.37 13.59 1.26
CA ILE A 30 0.06 14.20 1.00
C ILE A 30 -0.13 15.47 1.84
N LEU A 31 0.19 15.42 3.14
CA LEU A 31 0.13 16.59 4.01
C LEU A 31 1.07 17.70 3.51
N SER A 32 2.29 17.33 3.10
CA SER A 32 3.26 18.28 2.55
C SER A 32 2.77 18.97 1.27
N ILE A 33 1.99 18.28 0.42
CA ILE A 33 1.38 18.86 -0.78
C ILE A 33 0.22 19.80 -0.40
N ASN A 34 -0.65 19.39 0.52
CA ASN A 34 -1.79 20.21 0.94
C ASN A 34 -1.34 21.50 1.67
N LEU A 35 -0.25 21.41 2.42
CA LEU A 35 0.35 22.54 3.14
C LEU A 35 1.46 23.24 2.34
N GLU A 36 1.61 22.96 1.04
CA GLU A 36 2.69 23.50 0.21
C GLU A 36 2.79 25.03 0.29
N LYS A 37 1.64 25.71 0.32
CA LYS A 37 1.55 27.19 0.40
C LYS A 37 1.97 27.75 1.76
N GLU A 38 1.91 26.96 2.83
CA GLU A 38 2.28 27.36 4.20
C GLU A 38 3.71 26.91 4.56
N VAL A 39 4.09 25.70 4.16
CA VAL A 39 5.35 25.04 4.54
C VAL A 39 6.49 25.42 3.60
N SER A 40 6.24 25.71 2.33
CA SER A 40 7.29 26.00 1.35
C SER A 40 6.86 27.05 0.31
N PRO A 41 6.60 28.31 0.73
CA PRO A 41 6.10 29.36 -0.16
C PRO A 41 7.03 29.72 -1.33
N HIS A 42 8.32 29.34 -1.28
CA HIS A 42 9.33 29.73 -2.27
C HIS A 42 10.10 28.56 -2.91
N THR A 43 9.70 27.30 -2.68
CA THR A 43 10.50 26.13 -3.10
C THR A 43 9.69 25.15 -3.96
N PRO A 44 9.53 25.41 -5.28
CA PRO A 44 8.76 24.53 -6.18
C PRO A 44 9.40 23.13 -6.35
N ALA A 45 10.68 22.98 -5.97
CA ALA A 45 11.36 21.69 -5.97
C ALA A 45 10.82 20.74 -4.89
N ALA A 46 10.42 21.25 -3.73
CA ALA A 46 9.94 20.43 -2.61
C ALA A 46 8.61 19.74 -2.94
N ALA A 47 7.69 20.46 -3.57
CA ALA A 47 6.42 19.93 -4.05
C ALA A 47 6.60 18.83 -5.11
N ARG A 48 7.57 19.01 -6.01
CA ARG A 48 7.90 18.00 -7.02
C ARG A 48 8.39 16.70 -6.38
N VAL A 49 9.25 16.80 -5.35
CA VAL A 49 9.72 15.62 -4.61
C VAL A 49 8.56 14.95 -3.88
N ALA A 50 7.68 15.70 -3.23
CA ALA A 50 6.50 15.14 -2.56
C ALA A 50 5.60 14.37 -3.52
N HIS A 51 5.34 14.89 -4.73
CA HIS A 51 4.61 14.16 -5.78
C HIS A 51 5.32 12.88 -6.21
N TRP A 52 6.65 12.89 -6.35
CA TRP A 52 7.42 11.67 -6.65
C TRP A 52 7.33 10.64 -5.52
N VAL A 53 7.39 11.08 -4.26
CA VAL A 53 7.23 10.21 -3.09
C VAL A 53 5.85 9.57 -3.07
N VAL A 54 4.78 10.35 -3.33
CA VAL A 54 3.41 9.81 -3.44
C VAL A 54 3.32 8.75 -4.54
N ARG A 55 3.87 9.02 -5.73
CA ARG A 55 3.87 8.05 -6.84
C ARG A 55 4.60 6.76 -6.48
N LEU A 56 5.77 6.86 -5.86
CA LEU A 56 6.53 5.70 -5.39
C LEU A 56 5.76 4.91 -4.33
N CYS A 57 5.15 5.59 -3.36
CA CYS A 57 4.34 4.94 -2.33
C CYS A 57 3.14 4.21 -2.94
N LEU A 58 2.45 4.82 -3.91
CA LEU A 58 1.33 4.20 -4.63
C LEU A 58 1.77 3.00 -5.48
N LEU A 59 2.99 2.99 -6.00
CA LEU A 59 3.53 1.84 -6.73
C LEU A 59 3.91 0.67 -5.80
N VAL A 60 4.42 0.99 -4.61
CA VAL A 60 4.93 0.01 -3.64
C VAL A 60 3.81 -0.53 -2.72
N LEU A 61 2.71 0.21 -2.53
CA LEU A 61 1.58 -0.20 -1.71
C LEU A 61 0.96 -1.54 -2.17
N PRO A 62 0.63 -1.74 -3.47
CA PRO A 62 -0.02 -2.96 -3.94
C PRO A 62 0.76 -4.24 -3.63
N PRO A 63 2.07 -4.37 -3.96
CA PRO A 63 2.80 -5.60 -3.65
C PRO A 63 2.95 -5.82 -2.14
N LEU A 64 3.14 -4.76 -1.34
CA LEU A 64 3.19 -4.90 0.13
C LEU A 64 1.86 -5.35 0.73
N GLY A 65 0.74 -4.82 0.21
CA GLY A 65 -0.61 -5.23 0.60
C GLY A 65 -0.90 -6.69 0.26
N VAL A 66 -0.42 -7.17 -0.89
CA VAL A 66 -0.51 -8.58 -1.29
C VAL A 66 0.27 -9.46 -0.32
N VAL A 67 1.53 -9.12 -0.01
CA VAL A 67 2.33 -9.88 0.96
C VAL A 67 1.64 -9.95 2.33
N TRP A 68 1.04 -8.85 2.79
CA TRP A 68 0.26 -8.83 4.01
C TRP A 68 -0.97 -9.75 3.94
N LEU A 69 -1.76 -9.69 2.86
CA LEU A 69 -2.93 -10.55 2.65
C LEU A 69 -2.57 -12.04 2.68
N TRP A 70 -1.46 -12.44 2.05
CA TRP A 70 -0.96 -13.81 2.09
C TRP A 70 -0.60 -14.26 3.52
N ARG A 71 0.01 -13.39 4.32
CA ARG A 71 0.31 -13.67 5.73
C ARG A 71 -0.94 -13.82 6.58
N VAL A 72 -1.95 -12.96 6.34
CA VAL A 72 -3.24 -13.04 7.03
C VAL A 72 -3.95 -14.35 6.66
N ALA A 73 -4.00 -14.71 5.37
CA ALA A 73 -4.60 -15.95 4.89
C ALA A 73 -3.98 -17.18 5.57
N ALA A 74 -2.64 -17.25 5.64
CA ALA A 74 -1.93 -18.32 6.31
C ALA A 74 -2.21 -18.40 7.83
N GLY A 75 -2.45 -17.25 8.48
CA GLY A 75 -2.74 -17.16 9.91
C GLY A 75 -4.19 -17.49 10.31
N VAL A 76 -5.12 -17.63 9.35
CA VAL A 76 -6.54 -17.93 9.65
C VAL A 76 -6.71 -19.41 9.96
N GLY A 77 -7.15 -19.76 11.17
CA GLY A 77 -7.33 -21.16 11.61
C GLY A 77 -8.53 -21.88 10.99
N HIS A 78 -9.56 -21.16 10.54
CA HIS A 78 -10.78 -21.75 9.98
C HIS A 78 -10.68 -21.95 8.47
N ALA A 79 -10.89 -23.17 7.97
CA ALA A 79 -10.65 -23.55 6.58
C ALA A 79 -11.48 -22.75 5.56
N GLY A 80 -12.78 -22.52 5.83
CA GLY A 80 -13.65 -21.74 4.93
C GLY A 80 -13.22 -20.27 4.81
N TRP A 81 -12.88 -19.64 5.95
CA TRP A 81 -12.38 -18.27 5.97
C TRP A 81 -10.99 -18.16 5.34
N ARG A 82 -10.13 -19.16 5.55
CA ARG A 82 -8.81 -19.23 4.92
C ARG A 82 -8.91 -19.24 3.39
N LEU A 83 -9.86 -20.00 2.81
CA LEU A 83 -10.09 -20.01 1.36
C LEU A 83 -10.49 -18.63 0.83
N LEU A 84 -11.41 -17.94 1.51
CA LEU A 84 -11.82 -16.57 1.13
C LEU A 84 -10.64 -15.59 1.13
N TRP A 85 -9.78 -15.66 2.15
CA TRP A 85 -8.58 -14.82 2.21
C TRP A 85 -7.56 -15.14 1.12
N TYR A 86 -7.41 -16.42 0.73
CA TYR A 86 -6.57 -16.78 -0.41
C TYR A 86 -7.14 -16.29 -1.73
N MET A 87 -8.46 -16.36 -1.94
CA MET A 87 -9.10 -15.80 -3.14
C MET A 87 -8.91 -14.27 -3.21
N ALA A 88 -9.06 -13.59 -2.08
CA ALA A 88 -8.77 -12.15 -1.99
C ALA A 88 -7.29 -11.84 -2.28
N ALA A 89 -6.36 -12.63 -1.75
CA ALA A 89 -4.93 -12.48 -1.99
C ALA A 89 -4.56 -12.71 -3.47
N LEU A 90 -5.16 -13.72 -4.12
CA LEU A 90 -5.00 -13.97 -5.55
C LEU A 90 -5.53 -12.82 -6.40
N GLY A 91 -6.74 -12.34 -6.11
CA GLY A 91 -7.31 -11.17 -6.79
C GLY A 91 -6.44 -9.92 -6.64
N ALA A 92 -5.96 -9.65 -5.43
CA ALA A 92 -5.04 -8.54 -5.15
C ALA A 92 -3.70 -8.71 -5.88
N THR A 93 -3.19 -9.94 -6.00
CA THR A 93 -1.98 -10.25 -6.76
C THR A 93 -2.18 -9.88 -8.23
N GLY A 94 -3.28 -10.33 -8.85
CA GLY A 94 -3.62 -10.00 -10.23
C GLY A 94 -3.71 -8.49 -10.48
N LEU A 95 -4.39 -7.75 -9.60
CA LEU A 95 -4.48 -6.29 -9.67
C LEU A 95 -3.11 -5.62 -9.51
N SER A 96 -2.29 -6.08 -8.56
CA SER A 96 -0.95 -5.51 -8.34
C SER A 96 -0.05 -5.68 -9.56
N VAL A 97 -0.07 -6.87 -10.18
CA VAL A 97 0.69 -7.16 -11.41
C VAL A 97 0.15 -6.32 -12.57
N GLY A 98 -1.18 -6.20 -12.70
CA GLY A 98 -1.80 -5.36 -13.72
C GLY A 98 -1.39 -3.89 -13.61
N VAL A 99 -1.37 -3.32 -12.41
CA VAL A 99 -0.91 -1.94 -12.17
C VAL A 99 0.56 -1.77 -12.54
N VAL A 100 1.43 -2.71 -12.13
CA VAL A 100 2.86 -2.68 -12.48
C VAL A 100 3.06 -2.76 -13.99
N LEU A 101 2.34 -3.66 -14.67
CA LEU A 101 2.42 -3.80 -16.12
C LEU A 101 1.93 -2.55 -16.86
N LEU A 102 0.86 -1.91 -16.40
CA LEU A 102 0.38 -0.65 -16.99
C LEU A 102 1.41 0.48 -16.83
N VAL A 103 2.07 0.58 -15.68
CA VAL A 103 3.14 1.57 -15.46
C VAL A 103 4.34 1.27 -16.35
N LEU A 104 4.76 0.01 -16.47
CA LEU A 104 5.85 -0.39 -17.37
C LEU A 104 5.51 -0.12 -18.83
N PHE A 105 4.29 -0.43 -19.27
CA PHE A 105 3.82 -0.13 -20.63
C PHE A 105 3.80 1.38 -20.89
N GLY A 106 3.29 2.17 -19.95
CA GLY A 106 3.31 3.63 -20.05
C GLY A 106 4.73 4.21 -20.14
N LEU A 107 5.70 3.62 -19.41
CA LEU A 107 7.11 3.98 -19.51
C LEU A 107 7.72 3.63 -20.87
N ILE A 108 7.41 2.45 -21.41
CA ILE A 108 7.91 2.00 -22.73
C ILE A 108 7.36 2.88 -23.85
N VAL A 109 6.08 3.23 -23.80
CA VAL A 109 5.44 4.09 -24.83
C VAL A 109 5.99 5.52 -24.79
N TRP A 110 6.49 5.96 -23.64
CA TRP A 110 7.04 7.31 -23.45
C TRP A 110 8.51 7.43 -23.89
N LEU A 111 9.21 6.32 -24.08
CA LEU A 111 10.65 6.24 -24.39
C LEU A 111 10.89 6.08 -25.88
#